data_AF-A0A914RFY0-F1
#
_entry.id   AF-A0A914RFY0-F1
#
_cell.length_a   1.000
_cell.length_b   1.000
_cell.length_c   1.000
_cell.angle_alpha   90.00
_cell.angle_beta   90.00
_cell.angle_gamma   90.00
#
_symmetry.space_group_name_H-M   'P 1'
#
loop_
_entity.id
_entity.type
_entity.pdbx_description
1 polymer ?
#
loop_
_entity_poly.entity_id
_entity_poly.type
_entity_poly.pdbx_seq_one_letter_code
_entity_poly.pdbx_strand_id
1 'polypeptide(L)'
;MLRPDEKPDVSYADIGGLDMQKQEVREAVELPLTHGELYQQIGIDPPRGVLMYGPPGCGKTMLAKAVAAHTTASFIRVVGSEFVQKYLGEGNDSFQLFILMREILTESF
;
A
#
# COMPACT_ATOMS: atom_id res chain seq x y z
N MET A 1 -11.39 -4.65 12.14
CA MET A 1 -10.56 -5.47 11.24
C MET A 1 -11.17 -5.35 9.85
N LEU A 2 -10.48 -4.70 8.91
CA LEU A 2 -10.85 -4.81 7.48
C LEU A 2 -10.36 -6.19 7.04
N ARG A 3 -11.24 -6.98 6.44
CA ARG A 3 -10.87 -8.30 5.90
C ARG A 3 -9.96 -8.10 4.68
N PRO A 4 -9.13 -9.09 4.30
CA PRO A 4 -8.28 -9.03 3.10
C PRO A 4 -9.03 -8.61 1.81
N ASP A 5 -10.35 -8.82 1.79
CA ASP A 5 -11.22 -8.59 0.64
C ASP A 5 -11.99 -7.24 0.66
N GLU A 6 -11.80 -6.40 1.68
CA GLU A 6 -12.59 -5.17 1.84
C GLU A 6 -11.87 -3.98 1.19
N LYS A 7 -12.08 -3.81 -0.12
CA LYS A 7 -11.61 -2.63 -0.85
C LYS A 7 -12.28 -1.37 -0.31
N PRO A 8 -11.52 -0.33 0.05
CA PRO A 8 -12.10 0.94 0.46
C PRO A 8 -12.86 1.58 -0.70
N ASP A 9 -14.07 2.10 -0.43
CA ASP A 9 -14.89 2.85 -1.38
C ASP A 9 -14.51 4.33 -1.34
N VAL A 10 -13.27 4.65 -1.74
CA VAL A 10 -12.75 6.02 -1.81
C VAL A 10 -12.09 6.18 -3.16
N SER A 11 -12.46 7.22 -3.90
CA SER A 11 -11.84 7.55 -5.19
C SER A 11 -10.87 8.72 -5.06
N TYR A 12 -10.03 8.92 -6.08
CA TYR A 12 -9.19 10.12 -6.14
C TYR A 12 -10.00 11.42 -6.29
N ALA A 13 -11.24 11.34 -6.76
CA ALA A 13 -12.14 12.48 -6.89
C ALA A 13 -12.62 12.98 -5.52
N ASP A 14 -12.65 12.10 -4.51
CA ASP A 14 -13.04 12.45 -3.14
C ASP A 14 -11.94 13.22 -2.37
N ILE A 15 -10.74 13.30 -2.96
CA ILE A 15 -9.60 14.00 -2.37
C ILE A 15 -9.47 15.37 -3.03
N GLY A 16 -9.64 16.46 -2.26
CA GLY A 16 -9.45 17.82 -2.77
C GLY A 16 -7.97 18.15 -3.00
N GLY A 17 -7.65 18.73 -4.18
CA GLY A 17 -6.30 19.17 -4.54
C GLY A 17 -5.28 18.04 -4.58
N LEU A 18 -4.04 18.32 -4.14
CA LEU A 18 -2.93 17.36 -4.08
C LEU A 18 -2.60 16.70 -5.42
N ASP A 19 -2.82 17.40 -6.53
CA ASP A 19 -2.72 16.80 -7.88
C ASP A 19 -1.33 16.22 -8.16
N MET A 20 -0.28 16.93 -7.72
CA MET A 20 1.10 16.45 -7.80
C MET A 20 1.30 15.18 -6.98
N GLN A 21 0.86 15.14 -5.72
CA GLN A 21 1.04 13.99 -4.85
C GLN A 21 0.21 12.78 -5.33
N LYS A 22 -1.00 13.02 -5.85
CA LYS A 22 -1.81 11.97 -6.48
C LYS A 22 -1.06 11.35 -7.65
N GLN A 23 -0.46 12.18 -8.51
CA GLN A 23 0.30 11.72 -9.66
C GLN A 23 1.51 10.90 -9.23
N GLU A 24 2.32 11.40 -8.30
CA GLU A 24 3.50 10.68 -7.79
C GLU A 24 3.16 9.31 -7.20
N VAL A 25 2.09 9.22 -6.42
CA VAL A 25 1.68 7.95 -5.82
C VAL A 25 1.13 6.98 -6.87
N ARG A 26 0.39 7.47 -7.88
CA ARG A 26 -0.05 6.64 -9.02
C ARG A 26 1.13 6.11 -9.81
N GLU A 27 2.11 6.96 -10.13
CA GLU A 27 3.31 6.54 -10.84
C GLU A 27 4.14 5.55 -10.02
N ALA A 28 4.20 5.71 -8.71
CA ALA A 28 4.95 4.79 -7.86
C ALA A 28 4.25 3.44 -7.65
N VAL A 29 2.92 3.37 -7.78
CA VAL A 29 2.14 2.14 -7.48
C VAL A 29 1.49 1.53 -8.71
N GLU A 30 0.76 2.33 -9.50
CA GLU A 30 0.03 1.84 -10.68
C GLU A 30 0.95 1.58 -11.87
N LEU A 31 1.97 2.41 -12.10
CA LEU A 31 2.87 2.25 -13.26
C LEU A 31 3.66 0.93 -13.23
N PRO A 32 4.26 0.50 -12.10
CA PRO A 32 4.92 -0.81 -12.03
C PRO A 32 3.97 -1.99 -12.21
N LEU A 33 2.72 -1.85 -11.73
CA LEU A 33 1.70 -2.91 -11.82
C LEU A 33 1.15 -3.06 -13.25
N THR A 34 1.00 -1.95 -13.97
CA THR A 34 0.40 -1.94 -15.31
C THR A 34 1.41 -2.02 -16.44
N HIS A 35 2.61 -1.45 -16.25
CA HIS A 35 3.65 -1.32 -17.27
C HIS A 35 5.02 -1.80 -16.76
N GLY A 36 5.06 -2.96 -16.11
CA GLY A 36 6.31 -3.57 -15.61
C GLY A 36 7.37 -3.79 -16.70
N GLU A 37 6.96 -3.99 -17.96
CA GLU A 37 7.86 -4.15 -19.10
C GLU A 37 8.74 -2.92 -19.36
N LEU A 38 8.24 -1.71 -19.10
CA LEU A 38 9.02 -0.47 -19.26
C LEU A 38 10.25 -0.48 -18.34
N TYR A 39 10.07 -0.93 -17.10
CA TYR A 39 11.17 -1.03 -16.12
C TYR A 39 12.22 -2.04 -16.57
N GLN A 40 11.79 -3.17 -17.13
CA GLN A 40 12.69 -4.20 -17.67
C GLN A 40 13.48 -3.71 -18.89
N GLN A 41 12.83 -2.98 -19.80
CA GLN A 41 13.47 -2.44 -21.01
C GLN A 41 14.50 -1.35 -20.69
N ILE A 42 14.20 -0.49 -19.71
CA ILE A 42 15.09 0.59 -19.29
C ILE A 42 16.21 0.07 -18.38
N GLY A 43 16.03 -1.13 -17.79
CA GLY A 43 17.01 -1.75 -16.90
C GLY A 43 17.05 -1.10 -15.51
N ILE A 44 15.92 -0.55 -15.05
CA ILE A 44 15.79 0.05 -13.72
C ILE A 44 14.81 -0.76 -12.86
N ASP A 45 15.09 -0.84 -11.56
CA ASP A 45 14.17 -1.49 -10.64
C ASP A 45 12.96 -0.60 -10.34
N PRO A 46 11.73 -1.16 -10.32
CA PRO A 46 10.56 -0.41 -9.94
C PRO A 46 10.61 -0.02 -8.45
N PRO A 47 9.97 1.11 -8.07
CA PRO A 47 9.87 1.53 -6.68
C PRO A 47 9.21 0.44 -5.83
N ARG A 48 9.81 0.15 -4.67
CA ARG A 48 9.37 -0.94 -3.77
C ARG A 48 8.32 -0.50 -2.76
N GLY A 49 8.11 0.80 -2.59
CA GLY A 49 7.15 1.36 -1.65
C GLY A 49 7.13 2.88 -1.66
N VAL A 50 6.10 3.44 -1.03
CA VAL A 50 5.87 4.89 -0.95
C VAL A 50 5.76 5.30 0.51
N LEU A 51 6.46 6.36 0.90
CA LEU A 51 6.36 6.96 2.23
C LEU A 51 5.55 8.27 2.15
N MET A 52 4.40 8.31 2.80
CA MET A 52 3.59 9.52 2.92
C MET A 52 3.81 10.19 4.28
N TYR A 53 4.32 11.42 4.29
CA TYR A 53 4.57 12.19 5.53
C TYR A 53 3.97 13.60 5.44
N GLY A 54 3.80 14.25 6.60
CA GLY A 54 3.31 15.62 6.70
C GLY A 54 2.33 15.82 7.87
N PRO A 55 1.83 17.05 8.09
CA PRO A 55 0.92 17.39 9.19
C PRO A 55 -0.36 16.53 9.24
N PRO A 56 -0.99 16.35 10.40
CA PRO A 56 -2.29 15.69 10.48
C PRO A 56 -3.33 16.46 9.65
N GLY A 57 -4.25 15.74 9.00
CA GLY A 57 -5.33 16.35 8.20
C GLY A 57 -5.02 16.53 6.70
N CYS A 58 -3.80 16.32 6.22
CA CYS A 58 -3.45 16.45 4.78
C CYS A 58 -3.87 15.27 3.90
N GLY A 59 -4.89 14.48 4.28
CA GLY A 59 -5.44 13.44 3.41
C GLY A 59 -4.60 12.19 3.15
N LYS A 60 -3.41 12.01 3.76
CA LYS A 60 -2.53 10.83 3.54
C LYS A 60 -3.23 9.47 3.61
N THR A 61 -4.02 9.24 4.66
CA THR A 61 -4.76 7.97 4.84
C THR A 61 -5.86 7.81 3.78
N MET A 62 -6.46 8.92 3.33
CA MET A 62 -7.47 8.91 2.29
C MET A 62 -6.84 8.62 0.92
N LEU A 63 -5.65 9.18 0.64
CA LEU A 63 -4.87 8.89 -0.55
C LEU A 63 -4.47 7.42 -0.63
N ALA A 64 -4.00 6.84 0.48
CA ALA A 64 -3.68 5.42 0.55
C ALA A 64 -4.90 4.53 0.22
N LYS A 65 -6.09 4.91 0.71
CA LYS A 65 -7.34 4.21 0.41
C LYS A 65 -7.75 4.38 -1.05
N ALA A 66 -7.62 5.57 -1.61
CA ALA A 66 -7.96 5.81 -3.02
C ALA A 66 -7.09 4.98 -3.97
N VAL A 67 -5.79 4.87 -3.68
CA VAL A 67 -4.87 4.01 -4.45
C VAL A 67 -5.29 2.54 -4.34
N ALA A 68 -5.64 2.08 -3.14
CA ALA A 68 -6.11 0.73 -2.91
C ALA A 68 -7.43 0.41 -3.64
N ALA A 69 -8.32 1.40 -3.77
CA ALA A 69 -9.58 1.26 -4.48
C ALA A 69 -9.38 1.18 -6.00
N HIS A 70 -8.47 2.00 -6.54
CA HIS A 70 -8.18 2.06 -7.97
C HIS A 70 -7.30 0.93 -8.48
N THR A 71 -6.52 0.29 -7.61
CA THR A 71 -5.66 -0.84 -7.99
C THR A 71 -6.41 -2.17 -7.92
N THR A 72 -6.02 -3.09 -8.81
CA THR A 72 -6.49 -4.48 -8.78
C THR A 72 -5.76 -5.32 -7.74
N ALA A 73 -4.73 -4.77 -7.09
CA ALA A 73 -3.92 -5.45 -6.10
C ALA A 73 -4.63 -5.63 -4.74
N SER A 74 -4.20 -6.64 -3.98
CA SER A 74 -4.65 -6.86 -2.61
C SER A 74 -4.17 -5.75 -1.68
N PHE A 75 -5.07 -5.23 -0.85
CA PHE A 75 -4.77 -4.16 0.11
C PHE A 75 -4.78 -4.69 1.54
N ILE A 76 -3.61 -4.66 2.20
CA ILE A 76 -3.49 -5.06 3.60
C ILE A 76 -3.22 -3.81 4.44
N ARG A 77 -4.22 -3.39 5.22
CA ARG A 77 -4.04 -2.32 6.21
C ARG A 77 -3.50 -2.89 7.50
N VAL A 78 -2.33 -2.42 7.95
CA VAL A 78 -1.83 -2.73 9.27
C VAL A 78 -1.53 -1.48 10.09
N VAL A 79 -1.93 -1.49 11.36
CA VAL A 79 -1.75 -0.37 12.27
C VAL A 79 -0.57 -0.66 13.19
N GLY A 80 0.42 0.25 13.23
CA GLY A 80 1.62 0.16 14.06
C GLY A 80 1.38 -0.29 15.51
N SER A 81 0.33 0.25 16.14
CA SER A 81 -0.04 -0.06 17.53
C SER A 81 -0.59 -1.47 17.73
N GLU A 82 -1.22 -2.07 16.71
CA GLU A 82 -1.69 -3.46 16.77
C GLU A 82 -0.51 -4.45 16.84
N PHE A 83 0.64 -4.10 16.26
CA PHE A 83 1.86 -4.90 16.37
C PHE A 83 2.43 -4.91 17.78
N VAL A 84 2.45 -3.75 18.44
CA VAL A 84 3.03 -3.63 19.79
C VAL A 84 2.23 -4.46 20.79
N GLN A 85 0.90 -4.51 20.68
CA GLN A 85 0.06 -5.27 21.61
C GLN A 85 0.04 -6.78 21.34
N LYS A 86 0.14 -7.22 20.07
CA LYS A 86 0.07 -8.65 19.73
C LYS A 86 1.36 -9.42 20.04
N TYR A 87 2.50 -8.72 20.15
CA TYR A 87 3.83 -9.33 20.35
C TYR A 87 4.53 -8.87 21.65
N LEU A 88 3.79 -8.32 22.61
CA LEU A 88 4.25 -8.17 23.99
C LEU A 88 4.27 -9.56 24.66
N GLY A 89 5.25 -10.40 24.31
CA GLY A 89 5.49 -11.69 24.98
C GLY A 89 6.15 -12.77 24.14
N GLU A 90 5.98 -12.77 22.82
CA GLU A 90 6.61 -13.75 21.92
C GLU A 90 7.69 -13.06 21.10
N GLY A 91 8.91 -13.58 21.20
CA GLY A 91 10.11 -13.01 20.60
C GLY A 91 9.92 -12.62 19.15
N ASN A 92 10.37 -11.39 18.85
CA ASN A 92 10.45 -10.77 17.54
C ASN A 92 10.51 -11.76 16.38
N ASP A 93 9.58 -11.62 15.44
CA ASP A 93 10.03 -11.61 14.05
C ASP A 93 9.03 -10.88 13.17
N SER A 94 9.27 -9.59 12.96
CA SER A 94 8.75 -8.85 11.80
C SER A 94 9.00 -9.61 10.48
N PHE A 95 10.00 -10.51 10.48
CA PHE A 95 10.29 -11.44 9.40
C PHE A 95 9.20 -12.50 9.20
N GLN A 96 8.66 -13.10 10.26
CA GLN A 96 7.56 -14.08 10.19
C GLN A 96 6.28 -13.44 9.66
N LEU A 97 6.01 -12.19 10.03
CA LEU A 97 4.91 -11.42 9.44
C LEU A 97 5.12 -11.21 7.95
N PHE A 98 6.34 -10.85 7.53
CA PHE A 98 6.64 -10.67 6.11
C PHE A 98 6.47 -12.00 5.33
N ILE A 99 6.85 -13.13 5.93
CA ILE A 99 6.60 -14.46 5.36
C ILE A 99 5.10 -14.73 5.24
N LEU A 100 4.33 -14.53 6.31
CA LEU A 100 2.88 -14.73 6.30
C LEU A 100 2.17 -13.81 5.30
N MET A 101 2.58 -12.55 5.21
CA MET A 101 2.07 -11.62 4.21
C MET A 101 2.39 -12.08 2.79
N ARG A 102 3.61 -12.60 2.54
CA ARG A 102 3.96 -13.19 1.25
C ARG A 102 3.11 -14.41 0.93
N GLU A 103 2.88 -15.30 1.89
CA GLU A 103 2.10 -16.54 1.70
C GLU A 103 0.64 -16.22 1.36
N ILE A 104 -0.01 -15.34 2.12
CA ILE A 104 -1.38 -14.85 1.85
C ILE A 104 -1.47 -14.19 0.46
N LEU A 105 -0.45 -13.41 0.08
CA LEU A 105 -0.40 -12.77 -1.23
C LEU A 105 -0.15 -13.78 -2.37
N THR A 106 0.39 -14.96 -2.11
CA THR A 106 0.67 -15.98 -3.14
C THR A 106 -0.55 -16.88 -3.36
N GLU A 107 -1.36 -17.14 -2.33
CA GLU A 107 -2.59 -17.93 -2.44
C GLU A 107 -3.79 -17.16 -3.03
N SER A 108 -3.67 -15.84 -3.17
CA SER A 108 -4.71 -14.96 -3.72
C SER A 108 -4.58 -14.68 -5.23
N PHE A 109 -3.71 -15.41 -5.95
CA PHE A 109 -3.55 -15.37 -7.41
C PHE A 109 -3.89 -16.70 -8.06
#